data_AF-A0A8J3ID56-F1
#
_entry.id   AF-A0A8J3ID56-F1
#
_cell.length_a   1.000
_cell.length_b   1.000
_cell.length_c   1.000
_cell.angle_alpha   90.00
_cell.angle_beta   90.00
_cell.angle_gamma   90.00
#
_symmetry.space_group_name_H-M   'P 1'
#
loop_
_entity.id
_entity.type
_entity.pdbx_description
1 polymer ?
#
loop_
_entity_poly.entity_id
_entity_poly.type
_entity_poly.pdbx_seq_one_letter_code
_entity_poly.pdbx_strand_id
1 'polypeptide(L)'
;MRLRNKDDLPPAHLTIRSPHDHEAHYGHKRDLSWFGYTVHFSETCDEELPHLITHVTTTDATETDIEHTEAIQQALASAERLPGTHLMDAGYVDAERLISSQQRYEVTLIGPVSRNNQWQAKAAQGYDLACFQINWEARQATCRQDKQSVKWTERKDQHGHPKVAIRFGLQDCRDCPARALCTCSARAPRILAVRHQAEYETLRQARSLQQTEEFR
;
A
#
# COMPACT_ATOMS: atom_id res chain seq x y z
N MET A 1 20.21 -8.09 -40.52
CA MET A 1 19.87 -8.27 -39.09
C MET A 1 18.53 -7.61 -38.84
N ARG A 2 17.48 -8.37 -38.53
CA ARG A 2 16.13 -7.82 -38.24
C ARG A 2 16.04 -7.58 -36.73
N LEU A 3 15.93 -6.31 -36.33
CA LEU A 3 15.76 -5.93 -34.93
C LEU A 3 14.33 -6.27 -34.48
N ARG A 4 14.17 -6.71 -33.23
CA ARG A 4 12.87 -6.97 -32.61
C ARG A 4 12.16 -5.63 -32.32
N ASN A 5 10.83 -5.60 -32.41
CA ASN A 5 10.07 -4.44 -31.95
C ASN A 5 10.04 -4.41 -30.42
N LYS A 6 9.72 -3.25 -29.82
CA LYS A 6 9.64 -3.10 -28.36
C LYS A 6 8.71 -4.12 -27.71
N ASP A 7 7.60 -4.44 -28.35
CA ASP A 7 6.61 -5.40 -27.84
C ASP A 7 7.08 -6.86 -27.92
N ASP A 8 8.14 -7.13 -28.68
CA ASP A 8 8.75 -8.45 -28.83
C ASP A 8 9.99 -8.64 -27.92
N LEU A 9 10.25 -7.67 -27.04
CA LEU A 9 11.32 -7.76 -26.05
C LEU A 9 10.84 -8.57 -24.84
N PRO A 10 11.72 -9.41 -24.24
CA PRO A 10 11.40 -10.04 -22.98
C PRO A 10 11.19 -8.97 -21.88
N PRO A 11 10.49 -9.32 -20.80
CA PRO A 11 10.41 -8.49 -19.60
C PRO A 11 11.80 -8.01 -19.12
N ALA A 12 11.83 -6.87 -18.42
CA ALA A 12 13.09 -6.25 -17.97
C ALA A 12 13.98 -7.21 -17.17
N HIS A 13 13.40 -7.98 -16.24
CA HIS A 13 14.09 -8.97 -15.39
C HIS A 13 14.65 -10.20 -16.15
N LEU A 14 14.33 -10.34 -17.44
CA LEU A 14 14.88 -11.40 -18.30
C LEU A 14 15.80 -10.83 -19.39
N THR A 15 15.93 -9.50 -19.48
CA THR A 15 16.66 -8.85 -20.56
C THR A 15 18.09 -8.60 -20.16
N ILE A 16 19.01 -9.40 -20.68
CA ILE A 16 20.46 -9.15 -20.55
C ILE A 16 20.83 -7.93 -21.42
N ARG A 17 21.37 -6.89 -20.77
CA ARG A 17 21.76 -5.63 -21.42
C ARG A 17 23.26 -5.38 -21.43
N SER A 18 23.99 -5.97 -20.50
CA SER A 18 25.45 -5.95 -20.45
C SER A 18 25.97 -7.38 -20.60
N PRO A 19 26.95 -7.65 -21.48
CA PRO A 19 27.61 -8.96 -21.55
C PRO A 19 28.61 -9.20 -20.40
N HIS A 20 28.87 -8.18 -19.58
CA HIS A 20 29.81 -8.25 -18.46
C HIS A 20 29.12 -8.38 -17.10
N ASP A 21 27.85 -7.97 -17.05
CA ASP A 21 27.03 -8.04 -15.85
C ASP A 21 25.60 -8.41 -16.29
N HIS A 22 25.25 -9.69 -16.14
CA HIS A 22 23.96 -10.21 -16.56
C HIS A 22 22.84 -9.92 -15.55
N GLU A 23 23.20 -9.48 -14.34
CA GLU A 23 22.26 -9.15 -13.26
C GLU A 23 21.89 -7.64 -13.26
N ALA A 24 22.65 -6.82 -14.00
CA ALA A 24 22.33 -5.41 -14.23
C ALA A 24 21.09 -5.24 -15.14
N HIS A 25 19.93 -5.07 -14.53
CA HIS A 25 18.66 -4.91 -15.22
C HIS A 25 18.22 -3.45 -15.38
N TYR A 26 17.25 -3.25 -16.28
CA TYR A 26 16.62 -1.95 -16.47
C TYR A 26 15.66 -1.64 -15.32
N GLY A 27 15.91 -0.54 -14.61
CA GLY A 27 15.03 0.02 -13.60
C GLY A 27 14.36 1.31 -14.08
N HIS A 28 13.18 1.59 -13.53
CA HIS A 28 12.46 2.83 -13.80
C HIS A 28 11.66 3.28 -12.58
N LYS A 29 11.90 4.51 -12.12
CA LYS A 29 11.23 5.13 -10.97
C LYS A 29 10.91 6.58 -11.31
N ARG A 30 9.61 6.88 -11.46
CA ARG A 30 9.09 8.20 -11.88
C ARG A 30 9.68 8.60 -13.25
N ASP A 31 10.50 9.64 -13.31
CA ASP A 31 11.14 10.12 -14.55
C ASP A 31 12.58 9.60 -14.70
N LEU A 32 13.06 8.81 -13.72
CA LEU A 32 14.39 8.23 -13.72
C LEU A 32 14.36 6.82 -14.30
N SER A 33 15.25 6.54 -15.24
CA SER A 33 15.53 5.20 -15.75
C SER A 33 17.01 4.90 -15.62
N TRP A 34 17.37 3.68 -15.24
CA TRP A 34 18.77 3.26 -15.12
C TRP A 34 18.94 1.80 -15.56
N PHE A 35 20.19 1.40 -15.77
CA PHE A 35 20.59 0.00 -15.91
C PHE A 35 21.55 -0.31 -14.77
N GLY A 36 21.28 -1.37 -14.00
CA GLY A 36 22.08 -1.74 -12.84
C GLY A 36 21.19 -2.22 -11.70
N TYR A 37 21.37 -1.61 -10.53
CA TYR A 37 20.80 -2.05 -9.26
C TYR A 37 20.11 -0.89 -8.55
N THR A 38 19.30 -1.23 -7.55
CA THR A 38 18.77 -0.27 -6.58
C THR A 38 19.56 -0.41 -5.29
N VAL A 39 19.89 0.71 -4.64
CA VAL A 39 20.53 0.69 -3.31
C VAL A 39 19.55 1.28 -2.30
N HIS A 40 19.38 0.58 -1.19
CA HIS A 40 18.55 0.98 -0.07
C HIS A 40 19.45 1.29 1.13
N PHE A 41 19.21 2.42 1.77
CA PHE A 41 19.97 2.89 2.94
C PHE A 41 19.05 3.00 4.15
N SER A 42 19.57 2.64 5.31
CA SER A 42 19.01 3.04 6.60
C SER A 42 20.02 3.88 7.34
N GLU A 43 19.58 4.99 7.92
CA GLU A 43 20.43 5.90 8.69
C GLU A 43 19.76 6.32 10.00
N THR A 44 20.56 6.78 10.96
CA THR A 44 20.05 7.50 12.13
C THR A 44 19.66 8.92 11.73
N CYS A 45 18.60 9.45 12.37
CA CYS A 45 18.09 10.79 12.10
C CYS A 45 17.67 11.53 13.39
N ASP A 46 18.19 11.13 14.55
CA ASP A 46 17.93 11.81 15.81
C ASP A 46 18.56 13.22 15.81
N GLU A 47 17.79 14.25 16.15
CA GLU A 47 18.20 15.66 16.02
C GLU A 47 19.49 16.02 16.78
N GLU A 48 19.73 15.35 17.90
CA GLU A 48 20.88 15.62 18.78
C GLU A 48 22.11 14.75 18.48
N LEU A 49 22.04 13.86 17.49
CA LEU A 49 23.09 12.88 17.16
C LEU A 49 23.53 13.00 15.70
N PRO A 50 24.76 12.55 15.37
CA PRO A 50 25.17 12.48 13.97
C PRO A 50 24.32 11.48 13.19
N HIS A 51 24.09 11.78 11.92
CA HIS A 51 23.46 10.87 10.97
C HIS A 51 24.48 9.81 10.53
N LEU A 52 24.20 8.55 10.85
CA LEU A 52 25.06 7.41 10.56
C LEU A 52 24.29 6.39 9.74
N ILE A 53 24.86 5.96 8.61
CA ILE A 53 24.33 4.84 7.84
C ILE A 53 24.49 3.57 8.68
N THR A 54 23.37 2.96 9.05
CA THR A 54 23.31 1.76 9.89
C THR A 54 23.20 0.48 9.07
N HIS A 55 22.65 0.57 7.85
CA HIS A 55 22.50 -0.54 6.92
C HIS A 55 22.51 -0.08 5.46
N VAL A 56 23.08 -0.90 4.59
CA VAL A 56 23.06 -0.73 3.13
C VAL A 56 22.77 -2.08 2.51
N THR A 57 21.83 -2.13 1.58
CA THR A 57 21.59 -3.31 0.75
C THR A 57 21.41 -2.91 -0.70
N THR A 58 21.92 -3.73 -1.62
CA THR A 58 21.82 -3.54 -3.06
C THR A 58 20.99 -4.67 -3.64
N THR A 59 20.02 -4.31 -4.48
CA THR A 59 18.97 -5.20 -4.99
C THR A 59 18.83 -5.02 -6.49
N ASP A 60 18.13 -5.96 -7.14
CA ASP A 60 17.87 -5.86 -8.56
C ASP A 60 17.03 -4.60 -8.87
N ALA A 61 17.34 -3.91 -9.96
CA ALA A 61 16.59 -2.72 -10.37
C ALA A 61 15.11 -2.97 -10.69
N THR A 62 14.71 -4.23 -10.85
CA THR A 62 13.34 -4.66 -11.15
C THR A 62 12.52 -5.03 -9.90
N GLU A 63 13.17 -5.17 -8.75
CA GLU A 63 12.50 -5.41 -7.46
C GLU A 63 11.85 -4.13 -6.93
N THR A 64 10.79 -4.30 -6.13
CA THR A 64 10.03 -3.16 -5.59
C THR A 64 10.44 -2.84 -4.16
N ASP A 65 10.53 -1.55 -3.82
CA ASP A 65 10.97 -1.10 -2.49
C ASP A 65 10.25 -1.81 -1.32
N ILE A 66 8.94 -2.05 -1.45
CA ILE A 66 8.09 -2.69 -0.42
C ILE A 66 8.51 -4.12 -0.07
N GLU A 67 9.13 -4.84 -1.01
CA GLU A 67 9.61 -6.21 -0.82
C GLU A 67 10.84 -6.24 0.12
N HIS A 68 11.54 -5.11 0.26
CA HIS A 68 12.77 -5.02 1.04
C HIS A 68 12.58 -4.50 2.46
N THR A 69 11.43 -3.92 2.81
CA THR A 69 11.16 -3.41 4.17
C THR A 69 11.44 -4.44 5.26
N GLU A 70 10.93 -5.66 5.10
CA GLU A 70 11.11 -6.73 6.08
C GLU A 70 12.57 -7.22 6.11
N ALA A 71 13.20 -7.41 4.95
CA ALA A 71 14.58 -7.85 4.86
C ALA A 71 15.55 -6.84 5.52
N ILE A 72 15.31 -5.54 5.33
CA ILE A 72 16.08 -4.47 5.98
C ILE A 72 15.91 -4.54 7.50
N GLN A 73 14.68 -4.66 8.01
CA GLN A 73 14.44 -4.79 9.45
C GLN A 73 15.08 -6.04 10.03
N GLN A 74 15.01 -7.18 9.32
CA GLN A 74 15.67 -8.41 9.72
C GLN A 74 17.19 -8.27 9.81
N ALA A 75 17.81 -7.58 8.83
CA ALA A 75 19.25 -7.32 8.83
C ALA A 75 19.66 -6.40 9.99
N LEU A 76 18.88 -5.35 10.25
CA LEU A 76 19.08 -4.46 11.41
C LEU A 76 18.93 -5.22 12.73
N ALA A 77 17.96 -6.14 12.83
CA ALA A 77 17.76 -6.99 14.00
C ALA A 77 18.96 -7.89 14.26
N SER A 78 19.45 -8.54 13.21
CA SER A 78 20.60 -9.44 13.27
C SER A 78 21.89 -8.71 13.66
N ALA A 79 21.97 -7.41 13.36
CA ALA A 79 23.08 -6.55 13.72
C ALA A 79 22.89 -5.82 15.06
N GLU A 80 21.81 -6.10 15.80
CA GLU A 80 21.45 -5.41 17.06
C GLU A 80 21.32 -3.88 16.90
N ARG A 81 20.75 -3.45 15.76
CA ARG A 81 20.59 -2.05 15.35
C ARG A 81 19.16 -1.68 14.98
N LEU A 82 18.18 -2.45 15.46
CA LEU A 82 16.77 -2.11 15.24
C LEU A 82 16.45 -0.76 15.90
N PRO A 83 15.83 0.18 15.17
CA PRO A 83 15.33 1.40 15.78
C PRO A 83 13.99 1.13 16.49
N GLY A 84 13.67 1.92 17.51
CA GLY A 84 12.31 1.91 18.09
C GLY A 84 11.26 2.45 17.11
N THR A 85 11.65 3.43 16.30
CA THR A 85 10.84 4.03 15.24
C THR A 85 11.62 4.02 13.92
N HIS A 86 11.03 3.48 12.86
CA HIS A 86 11.65 3.47 11.54
C HIS A 86 10.86 4.38 10.60
N LEU A 87 11.47 5.49 10.20
CA LEU A 87 10.89 6.41 9.21
C LEU A 87 11.18 5.88 7.80
N MET A 88 10.15 5.75 6.96
CA MET A 88 10.29 5.21 5.62
C MET A 88 9.49 5.99 4.58
N ASP A 89 9.95 5.94 3.33
CA ASP A 89 9.23 6.53 2.22
C ASP A 89 7.98 5.72 1.82
N ALA A 90 7.12 6.31 0.98
CA ALA A 90 5.85 5.70 0.59
C ALA A 90 5.97 4.39 -0.21
N GLY A 91 7.16 4.10 -0.75
CA GLY A 91 7.47 2.85 -1.45
C GLY A 91 7.69 1.67 -0.51
N TYR A 92 8.03 1.91 0.76
CA TYR A 92 8.33 0.86 1.75
C TYR A 92 7.20 0.62 2.77
N VAL A 93 6.09 1.36 2.69
CA VAL A 93 5.03 1.32 3.70
C VAL A 93 3.69 0.92 3.11
N ASP A 94 3.11 -0.14 3.67
CA ASP A 94 1.72 -0.53 3.48
C ASP A 94 1.10 -1.04 4.79
N ALA A 95 -0.17 -1.45 4.74
CA ALA A 95 -0.89 -1.94 5.91
C ALA A 95 -0.23 -3.19 6.53
N GLU A 96 0.28 -4.08 5.68
CA GLU A 96 0.88 -5.33 6.11
C GLU A 96 2.22 -5.05 6.81
N ARG A 97 3.08 -4.20 6.22
CA ARG A 97 4.34 -3.78 6.80
C ARG A 97 4.18 -3.02 8.12
N LEU A 98 3.18 -2.15 8.25
CA LEU A 98 2.90 -1.46 9.51
C LEU A 98 2.59 -2.45 10.65
N ILE A 99 1.80 -3.48 10.34
CA ILE A 99 1.44 -4.52 11.33
C ILE A 99 2.62 -5.45 11.59
N SER A 100 3.28 -5.96 10.55
CA SER A 100 4.35 -6.94 10.69
C SER A 100 5.57 -6.35 11.38
N SER A 101 5.91 -5.08 11.13
CA SER A 101 7.03 -4.39 11.79
C SER A 101 6.82 -4.34 13.30
N GLN A 102 5.62 -3.96 13.74
CA GLN A 102 5.29 -3.89 15.16
C GLN A 102 5.24 -5.28 15.80
N GLN A 103 4.62 -6.26 15.14
CA GLN A 103 4.41 -7.59 15.71
C GLN A 103 5.68 -8.44 15.77
N ARG A 104 6.57 -8.31 14.79
CA ARG A 104 7.76 -9.16 14.65
C ARG A 104 9.01 -8.53 15.25
N TYR A 105 9.15 -7.21 15.14
CA TYR A 105 10.38 -6.50 15.50
C TYR A 105 10.17 -5.42 16.56
N GLU A 106 8.93 -5.21 17.03
CA GLU A 106 8.57 -4.14 17.96
C GLU A 106 8.92 -2.74 17.43
N VAL A 107 9.00 -2.61 16.10
CA VAL A 107 9.32 -1.36 15.40
C VAL A 107 8.06 -0.59 15.07
N THR A 108 8.00 0.67 15.52
CA THR A 108 7.00 1.61 15.05
C THR A 108 7.38 2.10 13.65
N LEU A 109 6.76 1.54 12.62
CA LEU A 109 6.98 1.97 11.25
C LEU A 109 6.14 3.23 10.95
N ILE A 110 6.79 4.31 10.53
CA ILE A 110 6.12 5.56 10.14
C ILE A 110 6.50 5.89 8.71
N GLY A 111 5.50 6.09 7.87
CA GLY A 111 5.71 6.60 6.52
C GLY A 111 4.40 6.82 5.79
N PRO A 112 4.43 7.50 4.63
CA PRO A 112 3.20 7.86 3.93
C PRO A 112 2.55 6.62 3.34
N VAL A 113 1.36 6.25 3.82
CA VAL A 113 0.55 5.22 3.18
C VAL A 113 -0.20 5.78 1.97
N SER A 114 -0.33 4.93 0.95
CA SER A 114 -1.06 5.27 -0.27
C SER A 114 -2.49 5.75 0.03
N ARG A 115 -2.85 6.88 -0.59
CA ARG A 115 -4.20 7.43 -0.54
C ARG A 115 -5.18 6.43 -1.16
N ASN A 116 -6.43 6.46 -0.69
CA ASN A 116 -7.49 5.70 -1.31
C ASN A 116 -7.72 6.23 -2.74
N ASN A 117 -7.23 5.51 -3.75
CA ASN A 117 -7.28 5.94 -5.15
C ASN A 117 -8.64 5.69 -5.83
N GLN A 118 -9.65 5.21 -5.09
CA GLN A 118 -11.01 5.08 -5.61
C GLN A 118 -11.57 6.44 -6.03
N TRP A 119 -12.27 6.49 -7.17
CA TRP A 119 -12.78 7.75 -7.71
C TRP A 119 -13.69 8.51 -6.72
N GLN A 120 -14.41 7.80 -5.85
CA GLN A 120 -15.24 8.41 -4.81
C GLN A 120 -14.42 9.27 -3.85
N ALA A 121 -13.21 8.83 -3.51
CA ALA A 121 -12.27 9.60 -2.69
C ALA A 121 -11.62 10.75 -3.48
N LYS A 122 -11.55 10.66 -4.80
CA LYS A 122 -11.03 11.73 -5.68
C LYS A 122 -12.07 12.81 -6.00
N ALA A 123 -13.35 12.48 -5.96
CA ALA A 123 -14.44 13.39 -6.34
C ALA A 123 -14.75 14.49 -5.30
N ALA A 124 -14.07 14.48 -4.14
CA ALA A 124 -14.27 15.36 -2.97
C ALA A 124 -15.66 15.29 -2.31
N GLN A 125 -16.73 15.01 -3.07
CA GLN A 125 -18.12 14.89 -2.63
C GLN A 125 -18.65 13.44 -2.72
N GLY A 126 -17.85 12.50 -3.22
CA GLY A 126 -18.23 11.09 -3.29
C GLY A 126 -18.25 10.46 -1.91
N TYR A 127 -19.18 9.52 -1.69
CA TYR A 127 -19.19 8.69 -0.48
C TYR A 127 -18.06 7.68 -0.58
N ASP A 128 -16.90 8.10 -0.09
CA ASP A 128 -15.72 7.28 0.10
C ASP A 128 -15.91 6.30 1.27
N LEU A 129 -14.88 5.54 1.60
CA LEU A 129 -14.99 4.52 2.65
C LEU A 129 -15.21 5.12 4.06
N ALA A 130 -14.72 6.33 4.31
CA ALA A 130 -14.91 7.02 5.59
C ALA A 130 -16.37 7.42 5.85
N CYS A 131 -17.20 7.44 4.80
CA CYS A 131 -18.64 7.70 4.90
C CYS A 131 -19.47 6.46 5.34
N PHE A 132 -18.82 5.33 5.62
CA PHE A 132 -19.50 4.10 6.05
C PHE A 132 -19.03 3.68 7.43
N GLN A 133 -19.99 3.36 8.30
CA GLN A 133 -19.69 2.77 9.60
C GLN A 133 -19.64 1.25 9.44
N ILE A 134 -18.51 0.63 9.77
CA ILE A 134 -18.30 -0.81 9.68
C ILE A 134 -18.36 -1.39 11.09
N ASN A 135 -19.33 -2.27 11.32
CA ASN A 135 -19.41 -3.12 12.51
C ASN A 135 -18.82 -4.49 12.15
N TRP A 136 -17.60 -4.75 12.62
CA TRP A 136 -16.87 -5.99 12.36
C TRP A 136 -17.49 -7.19 13.08
N GLU A 137 -17.98 -7.02 14.30
CA GLU A 137 -18.62 -8.08 15.10
C GLU A 137 -19.91 -8.57 14.44
N ALA A 138 -20.76 -7.63 14.03
CA ALA A 138 -22.01 -7.94 13.32
C ALA A 138 -21.80 -8.26 11.83
N ARG A 139 -20.56 -8.12 11.32
CA ARG A 139 -20.21 -8.26 9.89
C ARG A 139 -21.14 -7.45 8.99
N GLN A 140 -21.32 -6.18 9.33
CA GLN A 140 -22.29 -5.30 8.69
C GLN A 140 -21.71 -3.89 8.51
N ALA A 141 -22.06 -3.22 7.40
CA ALA A 141 -21.76 -1.81 7.20
C ALA A 141 -23.04 -0.98 7.03
N THR A 142 -23.02 0.23 7.57
CA THR A 142 -24.11 1.21 7.47
C THR A 142 -23.64 2.42 6.68
N CYS A 143 -24.42 2.86 5.70
CA CYS A 143 -24.13 4.06 4.92
C CYS A 143 -24.73 5.32 5.56
N ARG A 144 -24.36 6.51 5.08
CA ARG A 144 -24.94 7.80 5.51
C ARG A 144 -26.45 7.98 5.31
N GLN A 145 -27.12 7.04 4.65
CA GLN A 145 -28.58 7.03 4.44
C GLN A 145 -29.24 5.96 5.32
N ASP A 146 -28.54 5.52 6.36
CA ASP A 146 -28.96 4.50 7.34
C ASP A 146 -29.33 3.14 6.74
N LYS A 147 -28.90 2.88 5.50
CA LYS A 147 -29.06 1.57 4.87
C LYS A 147 -27.93 0.64 5.31
N GLN A 148 -28.31 -0.59 5.62
CA GLN A 148 -27.38 -1.63 6.04
C GLN A 148 -26.96 -2.52 4.87
N SER A 149 -25.75 -3.08 4.96
CA SER A 149 -25.27 -4.08 4.01
C SER A 149 -26.05 -5.38 4.15
N VAL A 150 -26.27 -6.07 3.02
CA VAL A 150 -27.01 -7.33 2.95
C VAL A 150 -26.10 -8.55 2.80
N LYS A 151 -24.82 -8.34 2.44
CA LYS A 151 -23.87 -9.44 2.27
C LYS A 151 -22.45 -9.01 2.65
N TRP A 152 -21.80 -9.87 3.42
CA TRP A 152 -20.41 -9.78 3.82
C TRP A 152 -19.66 -10.99 3.27
N THR A 153 -18.54 -10.79 2.59
CA THR A 153 -17.79 -11.90 1.98
C THR A 153 -16.30 -11.66 2.10
N GLU A 154 -15.64 -12.54 2.84
CA GLU A 154 -14.18 -12.60 2.92
C GLU A 154 -13.63 -13.25 1.64
N ARG A 155 -12.61 -12.64 1.07
CA ARG A 155 -11.92 -13.07 -0.16
C ARG A 155 -10.45 -12.73 -0.02
N LYS A 156 -9.65 -13.25 -0.94
CA LYS A 156 -8.31 -12.75 -1.19
C LYS A 156 -8.33 -11.86 -2.43
N ASP A 157 -7.50 -10.83 -2.47
CA ASP A 157 -7.26 -10.09 -3.71
C ASP A 157 -6.35 -10.90 -4.65
N GLN A 158 -6.02 -10.31 -5.80
CA GLN A 158 -5.19 -10.94 -6.82
C GLN A 158 -3.75 -11.24 -6.34
N HIS A 159 -3.30 -10.59 -5.26
CA HIS A 159 -1.99 -10.78 -4.65
C HIS A 159 -2.07 -11.67 -3.39
N GLY A 160 -3.24 -12.26 -3.11
CA GLY A 160 -3.43 -13.17 -1.99
C GLY A 160 -3.75 -12.49 -0.65
N HIS A 161 -3.80 -11.15 -0.60
CA HIS A 161 -4.08 -10.45 0.66
C HIS A 161 -5.56 -10.54 1.03
N PRO A 162 -5.87 -10.75 2.32
CA PRO A 162 -7.24 -10.89 2.79
C PRO A 162 -8.02 -9.58 2.63
N LYS A 163 -9.27 -9.70 2.19
CA LYS A 163 -10.14 -8.58 1.85
C LYS A 163 -11.59 -8.95 2.14
N VAL A 164 -12.35 -7.98 2.61
CA VAL A 164 -13.80 -8.10 2.76
C VAL A 164 -14.51 -7.32 1.66
N ALA A 165 -15.40 -8.02 0.96
CA ALA A 165 -16.39 -7.43 0.07
C ALA A 165 -17.73 -7.28 0.81
N ILE A 166 -18.19 -6.03 0.97
CA ILE A 166 -19.44 -5.70 1.67
C ILE A 166 -20.43 -5.14 0.66
N ARG A 167 -21.54 -5.83 0.43
CA ARG A 167 -22.53 -5.46 -0.59
C ARG A 167 -23.82 -4.95 0.06
N PHE A 168 -24.32 -3.85 -0.49
CA PHE A 168 -25.61 -3.25 -0.11
C PHE A 168 -26.77 -3.80 -0.95
N GLY A 169 -27.99 -3.66 -0.42
CA GLY A 169 -29.21 -4.05 -1.10
C GLY A 169 -29.35 -3.38 -2.47
N LEU A 170 -29.78 -4.14 -3.48
CA LEU A 170 -29.96 -3.61 -4.84
C LEU A 170 -31.01 -2.50 -4.86
N GLN A 171 -32.17 -2.75 -4.25
CA GLN A 171 -33.29 -1.81 -4.24
C GLN A 171 -32.97 -0.57 -3.42
N ASP A 172 -32.43 -0.75 -2.21
CA ASP A 172 -32.00 0.37 -1.35
C ASP A 172 -31.02 1.31 -2.04
N CYS A 173 -30.05 0.76 -2.79
CA CYS A 173 -29.10 1.59 -3.53
C CYS A 173 -29.69 2.18 -4.82
N ARG A 174 -30.65 1.51 -5.47
CA ARG A 174 -31.26 1.96 -6.73
C ARG A 174 -32.16 3.17 -6.49
N ASP A 175 -32.94 3.13 -5.42
CA ASP A 175 -33.90 4.18 -5.07
C ASP A 175 -33.26 5.28 -4.20
N CYS A 176 -31.97 5.16 -3.88
CA CYS A 176 -31.26 6.12 -3.04
C CYS A 176 -31.02 7.45 -3.79
N PRO A 177 -31.46 8.60 -3.24
CA PRO A 177 -31.21 9.91 -3.86
C PRO A 177 -29.72 10.26 -3.93
N ALA A 178 -28.91 9.74 -2.99
CA ALA A 178 -27.46 9.94 -2.96
C ALA A 178 -26.67 8.96 -3.85
N ARG A 179 -27.33 8.17 -4.72
CA ARG A 179 -26.67 7.14 -5.54
C ARG A 179 -25.53 7.71 -6.38
N ALA A 180 -25.72 8.88 -6.99
CA ALA A 180 -24.70 9.54 -7.82
C ALA A 180 -23.41 9.86 -7.05
N LEU A 181 -23.52 10.11 -5.74
CA LEU A 181 -22.37 10.31 -4.85
C LEU A 181 -21.72 8.99 -4.42
N CYS A 182 -22.45 7.86 -4.48
CA CYS A 182 -22.04 6.58 -3.92
C CYS A 182 -21.50 5.59 -4.96
N THR A 183 -22.07 5.53 -6.17
CA THR A 183 -21.64 4.59 -7.23
C THR A 183 -21.93 5.14 -8.63
N CYS A 184 -20.99 4.99 -9.56
CA CYS A 184 -21.19 5.30 -10.98
C CYS A 184 -21.91 4.16 -11.74
N SER A 185 -22.14 3.01 -11.11
CA SER A 185 -22.81 1.91 -11.81
C SER A 185 -24.28 2.24 -12.03
N ALA A 186 -24.76 2.08 -13.27
CA ALA A 186 -26.18 2.24 -13.59
C ALA A 186 -27.06 1.13 -12.96
N ARG A 187 -26.49 -0.06 -12.69
CA ARG A 187 -27.27 -1.25 -12.29
C ARG A 187 -26.80 -1.93 -11.00
N ALA A 188 -25.50 -1.93 -10.70
CA ALA A 188 -24.98 -2.63 -9.52
C ALA A 188 -25.18 -1.78 -8.25
N PRO A 189 -25.45 -2.39 -7.09
CA PRO A 189 -25.45 -1.67 -5.82
C PRO A 189 -24.02 -1.25 -5.43
N ARG A 190 -23.92 -0.47 -4.36
CA ARG A 190 -22.62 -0.21 -3.72
C ARG A 190 -22.01 -1.52 -3.21
N ILE A 191 -20.75 -1.73 -3.55
CA ILE A 191 -19.92 -2.79 -2.98
C ILE A 191 -18.68 -2.11 -2.40
N LEU A 192 -18.48 -2.23 -1.10
CA LEU A 192 -17.26 -1.81 -0.44
C LEU A 192 -16.25 -2.94 -0.51
N ALA A 193 -15.00 -2.55 -0.64
CA ALA A 193 -13.85 -3.40 -0.75
C ALA A 193 -12.85 -2.92 0.31
N VAL A 194 -12.80 -3.61 1.45
CA VAL A 194 -12.00 -3.19 2.61
C VAL A 194 -10.99 -4.26 2.98
N ARG A 195 -9.84 -3.86 3.53
CA ARG A 195 -8.91 -4.81 4.17
C ARG A 195 -9.54 -5.42 5.41
N HIS A 196 -8.96 -6.47 5.98
CA HIS A 196 -9.43 -7.02 7.26
C HIS A 196 -9.29 -6.00 8.39
N GLN A 197 -9.97 -6.24 9.51
CA GLN A 197 -10.14 -5.26 10.59
C GLN A 197 -8.81 -4.61 11.02
N ALA A 198 -7.80 -5.40 11.34
CA ALA A 198 -6.50 -4.89 11.78
C ALA A 198 -5.88 -3.95 10.74
N GLU A 199 -5.71 -4.41 9.49
CA GLU A 199 -5.17 -3.59 8.40
C GLU A 199 -6.02 -2.34 8.12
N TYR A 200 -7.35 -2.45 8.21
CA TYR A 200 -8.25 -1.32 8.01
C TYR A 200 -8.07 -0.25 9.08
N GLU A 201 -7.99 -0.66 10.35
CA GLU A 201 -7.80 0.23 11.49
C GLU A 201 -6.40 0.87 11.46
N THR A 202 -5.35 0.07 11.18
CA THR A 202 -3.98 0.55 11.00
C THR A 202 -3.89 1.60 9.89
N LEU A 203 -4.47 1.34 8.71
CA LEU A 203 -4.49 2.32 7.62
C LEU A 203 -5.27 3.58 7.98
N ARG A 204 -6.36 3.46 8.74
CA ARG A 204 -7.14 4.61 9.20
C ARG A 204 -6.32 5.48 10.16
N GLN A 205 -5.61 4.86 11.10
CA GLN A 205 -4.73 5.55 12.05
C GLN A 205 -3.56 6.22 11.31
N ALA A 206 -2.84 5.50 10.44
CA ALA A 206 -1.73 6.05 9.66
C ALA A 206 -2.17 7.25 8.81
N ARG A 207 -3.34 7.17 8.17
CA ARG A 207 -3.90 8.30 7.40
C ARG A 207 -4.30 9.49 8.28
N SER A 208 -4.68 9.27 9.53
CA SER A 208 -4.96 10.33 10.48
C SER A 208 -3.67 11.01 10.94
N LEU A 209 -2.62 10.22 11.22
CA LEU A 209 -1.29 10.74 11.54
C LEU A 209 -0.74 11.59 10.39
N GLN A 210 -0.90 11.14 9.14
CA GLN A 210 -0.51 11.91 7.95
C GLN A 210 -1.18 13.29 7.80
N GLN A 211 -2.22 13.59 8.57
CA GLN A 211 -2.89 14.88 8.54
C GLN A 211 -2.34 15.87 9.57
N THR A 212 -1.59 15.41 10.57
CA THR A 212 -1.00 16.26 11.63
C THR A 212 0.12 17.13 11.07
N GLU A 213 0.45 18.22 11.78
CA GLU A 213 1.58 19.09 11.41
C GLU A 213 2.92 18.38 11.59
N GLU A 214 3.07 17.60 12.65
CA GLU A 214 4.29 16.83 12.94
C GLU A 214 4.67 15.85 11.83
N PHE A 215 3.70 15.34 11.06
CA PHE A 215 3.97 14.46 9.93
C PHE A 215 4.37 15.21 8.65
N ARG A 216 3.96 16.48 8.50
CA ARG A 216 4.09 17.25 7.25
C ARG A 216 5.43 17.95 7.12
#